data_AF-A0A5I7PKD3-F1
#
_entry.id   AF-A0A5I7PKD3-F1
#
_cell.length_a   1.000
_cell.length_b   1.000
_cell.length_c   1.000
_cell.angle_alpha   90.00
_cell.angle_beta   90.00
_cell.angle_gamma   90.00
#
_symmetry.space_group_name_H-M   'P 1'
#
loop_
_entity.id
_entity.type
_entity.pdbx_description
1 polymer ?
#
loop_
_entity_poly.entity_id
_entity_poly.type
_entity_poly.pdbx_seq_one_letter_code
_entity_poly.pdbx_strand_id
1 'polypeptide(L)'
;MSEQRPPPSRPPQGPVGWLLSLAGRFIGLVIGALVLRVVLELAGLYFWWPQEGSRHVFQVMRWEQAELFSTLQPHPLRNEMVRLLENGTTHALLANRFLQKPLTALAYMLVSFMQRLTWLTTMLPLLCLCALTGLTEGLVRRDLRRFGSGLESIFLHRHIIRSGNSVAATLWVFYLAQPLFIPAMLVLLPASLGLGITVWMTAGSFKRWL
;
A
#
# COMPACT_ATOMS: atom_id res chain seq x y z
N MET A 1 37.24 29.16 1.74
CA MET A 1 35.92 28.81 2.33
C MET A 1 34.91 28.87 1.21
N SER A 2 34.49 27.72 0.65
CA SER A 2 33.45 27.71 -0.38
C SER A 2 32.10 27.94 0.26
N GLU A 3 31.42 29.02 -0.13
CA GLU A 3 30.02 29.27 0.21
C GLU A 3 29.15 28.14 -0.35
N GLN A 4 28.62 27.29 0.54
CA GLN A 4 27.52 26.42 0.19
C GLN A 4 26.26 27.26 0.07
N ARG A 5 25.86 27.61 -1.17
CA ARG A 5 24.54 28.19 -1.42
C ARG A 5 23.46 27.20 -0.97
N PRO A 6 22.47 27.63 -0.17
CA PRO A 6 21.34 26.78 0.17
C PRO A 6 20.58 26.38 -1.11
N PRO A 7 20.03 25.16 -1.18
CA PRO A 7 19.31 24.70 -2.36
C PRO A 7 18.10 25.61 -2.64
N PRO A 8 17.73 25.82 -3.92
CA PRO A 8 16.62 26.69 -4.28
C PRO A 8 15.33 26.23 -3.60
N SER A 9 14.70 27.14 -2.85
CA SER A 9 13.40 26.95 -2.22
C SER A 9 12.34 26.69 -3.29
N ARG A 10 11.67 25.53 -3.22
CA ARG A 10 10.57 25.19 -4.13
C ARG A 10 9.49 26.28 -4.07
N PRO A 11 8.88 26.66 -5.21
CA PRO A 11 7.82 27.67 -5.20
C PRO A 11 6.70 27.24 -4.25
N PRO A 12 6.09 28.18 -3.50
CA PRO A 12 5.00 27.86 -2.59
C PRO A 12 3.86 27.23 -3.40
N GLN A 13 3.64 25.93 -3.20
CA GLN A 13 2.59 25.21 -3.88
C GLN A 13 1.27 25.69 -3.30
N GLY A 14 0.42 26.31 -4.12
CA GLY A 14 -0.97 26.54 -3.75
C GLY A 14 -1.66 25.21 -3.40
N PRO A 15 -2.80 25.23 -2.70
CA PRO A 15 -3.50 24.01 -2.25
C PRO A 15 -3.77 23.02 -3.40
N VAL A 16 -4.08 23.54 -4.60
CA VAL A 16 -4.26 22.76 -5.83
C VAL A 16 -2.95 22.13 -6.32
N GLY A 17 -1.85 22.87 -6.28
CA GLY A 17 -0.53 22.36 -6.67
C GLY A 17 -0.01 21.28 -5.71
N TRP A 18 -0.33 21.40 -4.41
CA TRP A 18 -0.04 20.38 -3.42
C TRP A 18 -0.82 19.09 -3.70
N LEU A 19 -2.13 19.19 -3.95
CA LEU A 19 -2.97 18.04 -4.30
C LEU A 19 -2.48 17.33 -5.58
N LEU A 20 -2.14 18.10 -6.62
CA LEU A 20 -1.63 17.53 -7.87
C LEU A 20 -0.29 16.83 -7.66
N SER A 21 0.60 17.41 -6.84
CA SER A 21 1.88 16.77 -6.50
C SER A 21 1.70 15.47 -5.71
N LEU A 22 0.70 15.42 -4.83
CA LEU A 22 0.37 14.23 -4.05
C LEU A 22 -0.20 13.12 -4.94
N ALA A 23 -1.13 13.48 -5.83
CA ALA A 23 -1.69 12.55 -6.82
C ALA A 23 -0.60 11.98 -7.73
N GLY A 24 0.29 12.84 -8.25
CA GLY A 24 1.42 12.39 -9.09
C GLY A 24 2.37 11.45 -8.36
N ARG A 25 2.66 11.70 -7.08
CA ARG A 25 3.45 10.79 -6.23
C ARG A 25 2.75 9.45 -6.02
N PHE A 26 1.45 9.47 -5.75
CA PHE A 26 0.67 8.24 -5.58
C PHE A 26 0.67 7.40 -6.86
N ILE A 27 0.39 8.03 -8.00
CA ILE A 27 0.43 7.37 -9.32
C ILE A 27 1.83 6.79 -9.58
N GLY A 28 2.88 7.57 -9.36
CA GLY A 28 4.26 7.12 -9.53
C GLY A 28 4.62 5.92 -8.62
N LEU A 29 4.14 5.91 -7.38
CA LEU A 29 4.33 4.79 -6.46
C LEU A 29 3.57 3.53 -6.90
N VAL A 30 2.32 3.68 -7.35
CA VAL A 30 1.50 2.55 -7.85
C VAL A 30 2.14 1.95 -9.11
N ILE A 31 2.55 2.78 -10.05
CA ILE A 31 3.24 2.34 -11.27
C ILE A 31 4.58 1.68 -10.91
N GLY A 32 5.36 2.31 -10.03
CA GLY A 32 6.64 1.76 -9.58
C GLY A 32 6.48 0.40 -8.90
N ALA A 33 5.46 0.23 -8.05
CA ALA A 33 5.16 -1.03 -7.39
C ALA A 33 4.70 -2.10 -8.39
N LEU A 34 3.91 -1.75 -9.41
CA LEU A 34 3.53 -2.66 -10.48
C LEU A 34 4.75 -3.16 -11.26
N VAL A 35 5.64 -2.25 -11.67
CA VAL A 35 6.89 -2.60 -12.36
C VAL A 35 7.77 -3.47 -11.48
N LEU A 36 7.96 -3.09 -10.22
CA LEU A 36 8.75 -3.87 -9.26
C LEU A 36 8.18 -5.28 -9.09
N ARG A 37 6.85 -5.41 -9.03
CA ARG A 37 6.17 -6.71 -8.96
C ARG A 37 6.47 -7.57 -10.18
N VAL A 38 6.33 -7.02 -11.39
CA VAL A 38 6.63 -7.74 -12.64
C VAL A 38 8.09 -8.19 -12.68
N VAL A 39 9.02 -7.34 -12.24
CA VAL A 39 10.45 -7.68 -12.16
C VAL A 39 10.70 -8.79 -11.15
N LEU A 40 10.07 -8.75 -9.97
CA LEU A 40 10.19 -9.79 -8.96
C LEU A 40 9.62 -11.14 -9.42
N GLU A 41 8.50 -11.13 -10.15
CA GLU A 41 7.93 -12.33 -10.76
C GLU A 41 8.86 -12.91 -11.84
N LEU A 42 9.39 -12.08 -12.73
CA LEU A 42 10.37 -12.50 -13.74
C LEU A 42 11.64 -13.06 -13.10
N ALA A 43 12.14 -12.42 -12.04
CA ALA A 43 13.30 -12.88 -11.29
C ALA A 43 13.01 -14.21 -10.57
N GLY A 44 11.81 -14.36 -9.98
CA GLY A 44 11.35 -15.60 -9.37
C GLY A 44 11.28 -16.75 -10.37
N LEU A 45 10.69 -16.51 -11.54
CA LEU A 45 10.60 -17.48 -12.64
C LEU A 45 11.99 -17.91 -13.13
N TYR A 46 12.95 -16.99 -13.18
CA TYR A 46 14.30 -17.30 -13.65
C TYR A 46 15.15 -18.03 -12.61
N PHE A 47 15.03 -17.64 -11.33
CA PHE A 47 15.95 -18.10 -10.28
C PHE A 47 15.37 -19.19 -9.37
N TRP A 48 14.11 -19.06 -8.94
CA TRP A 48 13.53 -19.92 -7.90
C TRP A 48 12.59 -21.00 -8.44
N TRP A 49 11.76 -20.70 -9.44
CA TRP A 49 10.72 -21.62 -9.92
C TRP A 49 10.63 -21.66 -11.47
N PRO A 50 11.68 -22.17 -12.14
CA PRO A 50 11.71 -22.30 -13.60
C PRO A 50 10.72 -23.35 -14.14
N GLN A 51 10.27 -24.28 -13.29
CA GLN A 51 9.39 -25.40 -13.67
C GLN A 51 7.89 -25.04 -13.58
N GLU A 52 7.47 -24.23 -12.59
CA GLU A 52 6.06 -23.85 -12.42
C GLU A 52 5.59 -22.77 -13.41
N GLY A 53 6.47 -21.91 -13.92
CA GLY A 53 6.11 -20.91 -14.94
C GLY A 53 4.85 -20.08 -14.59
N SER A 54 3.92 -19.99 -15.54
CA SER A 54 2.65 -19.26 -15.37
C SER A 54 1.68 -19.87 -14.35
N ARG A 55 1.92 -21.10 -13.88
CA ARG A 55 1.08 -21.74 -12.85
C ARG A 55 1.25 -21.08 -11.49
N HIS A 56 2.44 -20.56 -11.19
CA HIS A 56 2.69 -19.86 -9.92
C HIS A 56 1.81 -18.61 -9.81
N VAL A 57 1.82 -17.76 -10.84
CA VAL A 57 0.99 -16.54 -10.89
C VAL A 57 -0.50 -16.87 -10.80
N PHE A 58 -0.94 -17.95 -11.47
CA PHE A 58 -2.33 -18.41 -11.40
C PHE A 58 -2.71 -18.85 -9.98
N GLN A 59 -1.83 -19.56 -9.29
CA GLN A 59 -2.05 -19.96 -7.90
C GLN A 59 -2.14 -18.74 -6.98
N VAL A 60 -1.22 -17.77 -7.11
CA VAL A 60 -1.23 -16.52 -6.30
C VAL A 60 -2.55 -15.77 -6.49
N MET A 61 -2.98 -15.56 -7.74
CA MET A 61 -4.27 -14.92 -8.02
C MET A 61 -5.44 -15.70 -7.40
N ARG A 62 -5.47 -17.03 -7.54
CA ARG A 62 -6.54 -17.86 -6.98
C ARG A 62 -6.59 -17.79 -5.45
N TRP A 63 -5.44 -17.74 -4.81
CA TRP A 63 -5.34 -17.65 -3.35
C TRP A 63 -5.84 -16.31 -2.84
N GLU A 64 -5.40 -15.19 -3.44
CA GLU A 64 -5.89 -13.85 -3.08
C GLU A 64 -7.39 -13.68 -3.36
N GLN A 65 -7.88 -14.32 -4.42
CA GLN A 65 -9.29 -14.42 -4.71
C GLN A 65 -10.01 -15.17 -3.59
N ALA A 66 -9.55 -16.38 -3.23
CA ALA A 66 -10.16 -17.16 -2.16
C ALA A 66 -10.18 -16.42 -0.81
N GLU A 67 -9.12 -15.66 -0.51
CA GLU A 67 -9.06 -14.83 0.70
C GLU A 67 -10.13 -13.72 0.66
N LEU A 68 -10.23 -12.96 -0.43
CA LEU A 68 -11.27 -11.92 -0.54
C LEU A 68 -12.69 -12.49 -0.55
N PHE A 69 -12.88 -13.63 -1.21
CA PHE A 69 -14.15 -14.34 -1.24
C PHE A 69 -14.52 -14.93 0.11
N SER A 70 -13.56 -15.26 0.98
CA SER A 70 -13.87 -15.67 2.36
C SER A 70 -14.42 -14.51 3.19
N THR A 71 -13.99 -13.28 2.89
CA THR A 71 -14.43 -12.07 3.60
C THR A 71 -15.68 -11.42 2.99
N LEU A 72 -15.92 -11.57 1.68
CA LEU A 72 -17.17 -11.22 1.02
C LEU A 72 -18.12 -12.43 1.08
N GLN A 73 -19.02 -12.43 2.06
CA GLN A 73 -20.15 -13.37 2.23
C GLN A 73 -20.72 -13.92 0.89
N PRO A 74 -21.08 -15.21 0.77
CA PRO A 74 -21.46 -15.83 -0.50
C PRO A 74 -22.70 -15.17 -1.13
N HIS A 75 -22.48 -14.25 -2.08
CA HIS A 75 -23.54 -13.49 -2.75
C HIS A 75 -24.01 -14.22 -4.03
N PRO A 76 -25.33 -14.36 -4.29
CA PRO A 76 -25.87 -15.12 -5.42
C PRO A 76 -25.47 -14.62 -6.83
N LEU A 77 -25.16 -13.32 -6.99
CA LEU A 77 -24.63 -12.68 -8.23
C LEU A 77 -23.31 -13.31 -8.75
N ARG A 78 -22.61 -14.08 -7.90
CA ARG A 78 -21.32 -14.73 -8.22
C ARG A 78 -21.40 -15.67 -9.42
N ASN A 79 -22.42 -16.51 -9.46
CA ASN A 79 -22.50 -17.57 -10.47
C ASN A 79 -22.78 -16.99 -11.86
N GLU A 80 -23.38 -15.81 -11.91
CA GLU A 80 -23.71 -15.10 -13.14
C GLU A 80 -22.49 -14.37 -13.72
N MET A 81 -21.69 -13.70 -12.87
CA MET A 81 -20.45 -13.06 -13.33
C MET A 81 -19.38 -14.07 -13.80
N VAL A 82 -19.24 -15.21 -13.10
CA VAL A 82 -18.30 -16.26 -13.52
C VAL A 82 -18.72 -16.84 -14.87
N ARG A 83 -20.02 -17.08 -15.09
CA ARG A 83 -20.55 -17.56 -16.38
C ARG A 83 -20.36 -16.56 -17.52
N LEU A 84 -20.56 -15.26 -17.27
CA LEU A 84 -20.36 -14.23 -18.28
C LEU A 84 -18.88 -14.06 -18.66
N LEU A 85 -17.99 -14.17 -17.67
CA LEU A 85 -16.55 -14.11 -17.91
C LEU A 85 -16.06 -15.34 -18.66
N GLU A 86 -16.55 -16.53 -18.29
CA GLU A 86 -16.23 -17.81 -18.96
C GLU A 86 -16.71 -17.80 -20.43
N ASN A 87 -17.94 -17.35 -20.69
CA ASN A 87 -18.48 -17.23 -22.05
C ASN A 87 -17.80 -16.12 -22.89
N GLY A 88 -17.30 -15.05 -22.28
CA GLY A 88 -16.53 -14.02 -22.99
C GLY A 88 -15.11 -14.50 -23.37
N THR A 89 -14.50 -15.33 -22.51
CA THR A 89 -13.15 -15.86 -22.76
C THR A 89 -13.09 -16.89 -23.88
N THR A 90 -14.13 -17.72 -24.06
CA THR A 90 -14.15 -18.77 -25.09
C THR A 90 -14.19 -18.21 -26.51
N HIS A 91 -14.85 -17.07 -26.73
CA HIS A 91 -14.92 -16.43 -28.07
C HIS A 91 -13.68 -15.61 -28.42
N ALA A 92 -13.02 -14.97 -27.44
CA ALA A 92 -11.83 -14.15 -27.68
C ALA A 92 -10.51 -14.97 -27.78
N LEU A 93 -10.47 -16.17 -27.18
CA LEU A 93 -9.25 -16.99 -27.07
C LEU A 93 -8.99 -17.93 -28.26
N LEU A 94 -9.79 -17.93 -29.32
CA LEU A 94 -9.51 -18.80 -30.47
C LEU A 94 -8.48 -18.20 -31.46
N ALA A 95 -8.16 -16.91 -31.33
CA ALA A 95 -7.42 -16.17 -32.36
C ALA A 95 -5.88 -16.16 -32.26
N ASN A 96 -5.24 -16.47 -31.11
CA ASN A 96 -3.77 -16.31 -31.02
C ASN A 96 -3.07 -17.18 -29.96
N ARG A 97 -2.91 -18.48 -30.24
CA ARG A 97 -2.32 -19.50 -29.33
C ARG A 97 -0.88 -19.20 -28.89
N PHE A 98 -0.11 -18.42 -29.65
CA PHE A 98 1.28 -18.08 -29.31
C PHE A 98 1.41 -16.85 -28.41
N LEU A 99 0.58 -15.82 -28.61
CA LEU A 99 0.61 -14.61 -27.78
C LEU A 99 -0.12 -14.81 -26.43
N GLN A 100 -0.97 -15.83 -26.32
CA GLN A 100 -1.77 -16.10 -25.12
C GLN A 100 -0.96 -16.48 -23.89
N LYS A 101 0.17 -17.18 -24.03
CA LYS A 101 0.94 -17.65 -22.86
C LYS A 101 1.48 -16.48 -22.01
N PRO A 102 2.19 -15.48 -22.58
CA PRO A 102 2.62 -14.31 -21.81
C PRO A 102 1.45 -13.38 -21.45
N LEU A 103 0.44 -13.23 -22.33
CA LEU A 103 -0.71 -12.35 -22.07
C LEU A 103 -1.58 -12.84 -20.91
N THR A 104 -1.80 -14.15 -20.78
CA THR A 104 -2.57 -14.72 -19.66
C THR A 104 -1.82 -14.59 -18.33
N ALA A 105 -0.49 -14.80 -18.32
CA ALA A 105 0.33 -14.56 -17.14
C ALA A 105 0.31 -13.08 -16.72
N LEU A 106 0.44 -12.16 -17.68
CA LEU A 106 0.32 -10.72 -17.42
C LEU A 106 -1.07 -10.34 -16.88
N ALA A 107 -2.13 -10.90 -17.46
CA ALA A 107 -3.49 -10.68 -16.99
C ALA A 107 -3.67 -11.15 -15.54
N TYR A 108 -3.16 -12.32 -15.17
CA TYR A 108 -3.23 -12.80 -13.79
C TYR A 108 -2.42 -11.93 -12.81
N MET A 109 -1.23 -11.45 -13.22
CA MET A 109 -0.46 -10.48 -12.43
C MET A 109 -1.25 -9.17 -12.22
N LEU A 110 -1.91 -8.65 -13.26
CA LEU A 110 -2.74 -7.44 -13.16
C LEU A 110 -3.96 -7.64 -12.27
N VAL A 111 -4.69 -8.75 -12.43
CA VAL A 111 -5.85 -9.06 -11.59
C VAL A 111 -5.43 -9.15 -10.12
N SER A 112 -4.35 -9.86 -9.83
CA SER A 112 -3.78 -9.95 -8.48
C SER A 112 -3.29 -8.60 -7.95
N PHE A 113 -2.77 -7.71 -8.80
CA PHE A 113 -2.40 -6.35 -8.39
C PHE A 113 -3.63 -5.49 -8.04
N MET A 114 -4.68 -5.54 -8.86
CA MET A 114 -5.95 -4.87 -8.58
C MET A 114 -6.57 -5.35 -7.28
N GLN A 115 -6.50 -6.66 -7.03
CA GLN A 115 -6.98 -7.30 -5.81
C GLN A 115 -6.29 -6.74 -4.55
N ARG A 116 -4.98 -6.49 -4.60
CA ARG A 116 -4.22 -5.86 -3.50
C ARG A 116 -4.58 -4.38 -3.31
N LEU A 117 -4.88 -3.67 -4.40
CA LEU A 117 -5.36 -2.28 -4.32
C LEU A 117 -6.74 -2.20 -3.66
N THR A 118 -7.62 -3.16 -3.93
CA THR A 118 -8.92 -3.29 -3.25
C THR A 118 -8.73 -3.46 -1.74
N TRP A 119 -7.89 -4.41 -1.31
CA TRP A 119 -7.54 -4.58 0.11
C TRP A 119 -7.00 -3.30 0.75
N LEU A 120 -6.09 -2.61 0.08
CA LEU A 120 -5.51 -1.37 0.56
C LEU A 120 -6.58 -0.29 0.75
N THR A 121 -7.53 -0.19 -0.18
CA THR A 121 -8.65 0.75 -0.12
C THR A 121 -9.61 0.41 1.01
N THR A 122 -9.91 -0.87 1.22
CA THR A 122 -10.75 -1.34 2.35
C THR A 122 -10.09 -1.08 3.70
N MET A 123 -8.77 -1.10 3.78
CA MET A 123 -8.02 -0.80 5.01
C MET A 123 -7.84 0.70 5.27
N LEU A 124 -7.98 1.55 4.25
CA LEU A 124 -7.90 3.01 4.38
C LEU A 124 -8.82 3.60 5.46
N PRO A 125 -10.12 3.23 5.57
CA PRO A 125 -10.97 3.72 6.66
C PRO A 125 -10.49 3.24 8.05
N LEU A 126 -9.97 2.02 8.16
CA LEU A 126 -9.41 1.51 9.41
C LEU A 126 -8.15 2.29 9.82
N LEU A 127 -7.27 2.59 8.86
CA LEU A 127 -6.09 3.43 9.08
C LEU A 127 -6.48 4.84 9.54
N CYS A 128 -7.54 5.41 8.95
CA CYS A 128 -8.07 6.71 9.35
C CYS A 128 -8.56 6.68 10.82
N LEU A 129 -9.31 5.64 11.21
CA LEU A 129 -9.77 5.47 12.59
C LEU A 129 -8.60 5.33 13.57
N CYS A 130 -7.59 4.49 13.27
CA CYS A 130 -6.39 4.36 14.10
C CYS A 130 -5.59 5.67 14.22
N ALA A 131 -5.54 6.45 13.13
CA ALA A 131 -4.92 7.78 13.16
C ALA A 131 -5.71 8.74 14.05
N LEU A 132 -7.04 8.76 13.94
CA LEU A 132 -7.90 9.61 14.76
C LEU A 132 -7.81 9.26 16.24
N THR A 133 -7.84 7.98 16.61
CA THR A 133 -7.70 7.55 18.01
C THR A 133 -6.31 7.87 18.56
N GLY A 134 -5.26 7.64 17.78
CA GLY A 134 -3.91 8.05 18.14
C GLY A 134 -3.81 9.57 18.32
N LEU A 135 -4.44 10.35 17.44
CA LEU A 135 -4.48 11.81 17.51
C LEU A 135 -5.19 12.28 18.77
N THR A 136 -6.40 11.78 19.06
CA THR A 136 -7.17 12.19 20.26
C THR A 136 -6.40 11.89 21.54
N GLU A 137 -5.83 10.69 21.65
CA GLU A 137 -5.05 10.29 22.82
C GLU A 137 -3.74 11.10 22.93
N GLY A 138 -3.13 11.42 21.80
CA GLY A 138 -1.91 12.24 21.75
C GLY A 138 -2.18 13.67 22.21
N LEU A 139 -3.32 14.23 21.81
CA LEU A 139 -3.80 15.55 22.26
C LEU A 139 -4.12 15.55 23.77
N VAL A 140 -4.75 14.51 24.30
CA VAL A 140 -5.02 14.37 25.74
C VAL A 140 -3.70 14.35 26.53
N ARG A 141 -2.71 13.57 26.09
CA ARG A 141 -1.39 13.52 26.73
C ARG A 141 -0.61 14.83 26.63
N ARG A 142 -0.87 15.62 25.59
CA ARG A 142 -0.34 16.99 25.48
C ARG A 142 -0.98 17.89 26.53
N ASP A 143 -2.30 17.84 26.68
CA ASP A 143 -3.03 18.67 27.64
C ASP A 143 -2.65 18.31 29.10
N LEU A 144 -2.46 17.04 29.43
CA LEU A 144 -1.96 16.61 30.74
C LEU A 144 -0.55 17.15 31.06
N ARG A 145 0.36 17.18 30.08
CA ARG A 145 1.72 17.74 30.26
C ARG A 145 1.72 19.25 30.46
N ARG A 146 0.72 19.94 29.90
CA ARG A 146 0.55 21.37 30.14
C ARG A 146 0.25 21.66 31.61
N PHE A 147 -0.45 20.74 32.30
CA PHE A 147 -0.76 20.86 33.72
C PHE A 147 0.30 20.24 34.63
N GLY A 148 0.91 19.13 34.21
CA GLY A 148 2.00 18.47 34.93
C GLY A 148 3.33 18.71 34.23
N SER A 149 4.09 19.72 34.68
CA SER A 149 5.50 20.07 34.37
C SER A 149 6.37 18.97 33.70
N GLY A 150 6.08 18.61 32.45
CA GLY A 150 6.76 17.52 31.75
C GLY A 150 7.90 18.04 30.88
N LEU A 151 9.08 17.42 30.95
CA LEU A 151 10.22 17.77 30.11
C LEU A 151 10.02 17.29 28.66
N GLU A 152 10.28 18.17 27.70
CA GLU A 152 10.08 17.91 26.26
C GLU A 152 11.41 17.60 25.54
N SER A 153 11.49 16.45 24.88
CA SER A 153 12.61 16.15 23.97
C SER A 153 12.21 16.43 22.52
N ILE A 154 12.74 17.52 21.96
CA ILE A 154 12.62 17.88 20.54
C ILE A 154 13.23 16.80 19.63
N PHE A 155 14.21 16.05 20.15
CA PHE A 155 14.89 14.99 19.41
C PHE A 155 13.95 13.83 19.07
N LEU A 156 13.12 13.40 20.03
CA LEU A 156 12.15 12.33 19.82
C LEU A 156 11.12 12.69 18.74
N HIS A 157 10.59 13.92 18.78
CA HIS A 157 9.64 14.41 17.77
C HIS A 157 10.20 14.34 16.34
N ARG A 158 11.43 14.82 16.15
CA ARG A 158 12.08 14.83 14.84
C ARG A 158 12.40 13.42 14.34
N HIS A 159 12.83 12.53 15.25
CA HIS A 159 13.11 11.14 14.90
C HIS A 159 11.83 10.43 14.42
N ILE A 160 10.72 10.60 15.14
CA ILE A 160 9.45 9.92 14.88
C ILE A 160 8.80 10.41 13.56
N ILE A 161 8.84 11.72 13.26
CA ILE A 161 8.30 12.24 11.99
C ILE A 161 9.08 11.70 10.80
N ARG A 162 10.41 11.63 10.91
CA ARG A 162 11.28 11.15 9.83
C ARG A 162 11.14 9.64 9.64
N SER A 163 11.08 8.86 10.71
CA SER A 163 10.95 7.41 10.63
C SER A 163 9.55 6.99 10.18
N GLY A 164 8.48 7.62 10.68
CA GLY A 164 7.10 7.26 10.37
C GLY A 164 6.77 7.33 8.88
N ASN A 165 7.11 8.44 8.20
CA ASN A 165 6.80 8.61 6.78
C ASN A 165 7.60 7.66 5.88
N SER A 166 8.83 7.34 6.26
CA SER A 166 9.67 6.41 5.48
C SER A 166 9.21 4.96 5.65
N VAL A 167 8.92 4.54 6.88
CA VAL A 167 8.53 3.16 7.20
C VAL A 167 7.16 2.82 6.59
N ALA A 168 6.21 3.77 6.65
CA ALA A 168 4.90 3.59 6.04
C ALA A 168 5.00 3.40 4.52
N ALA A 169 5.78 4.24 3.83
CA ALA A 169 5.97 4.12 2.38
C ALA A 169 6.65 2.80 1.98
N THR A 170 7.68 2.37 2.72
CA THR A 170 8.37 1.10 2.43
C THR A 170 7.48 -0.12 2.66
N LEU A 171 6.70 -0.13 3.74
CA LEU A 171 5.76 -1.23 4.03
C LEU A 171 4.67 -1.35 2.96
N TRP A 172 4.14 -0.20 2.50
CA TRP A 172 3.14 -0.18 1.44
C TRP A 172 3.68 -0.68 0.10
N VAL A 173 4.85 -0.19 -0.32
CA VAL A 173 5.47 -0.63 -1.58
C VAL A 173 5.82 -2.12 -1.51
N PHE A 174 6.37 -2.57 -0.38
CA PHE A 174 6.69 -3.98 -0.17
C PHE A 174 5.44 -4.87 -0.27
N TYR A 175 4.34 -4.48 0.38
CA TYR A 175 3.07 -5.22 0.31
C TYR A 175 2.51 -5.32 -1.12
N LEU A 176 2.56 -4.22 -1.88
CA LEU A 176 2.09 -4.18 -3.28
C LEU A 176 2.98 -5.00 -4.23
N ALA A 177 4.29 -5.04 -3.97
CA ALA A 177 5.27 -5.66 -4.85
C ALA A 177 5.48 -7.16 -4.59
N GLN A 178 5.16 -7.65 -3.39
CA GLN A 178 5.51 -9.01 -2.98
C GLN A 178 4.73 -10.09 -3.77
N PRO A 179 5.42 -11.05 -4.42
CA PRO A 179 4.79 -12.12 -5.20
C PRO A 179 4.29 -13.30 -4.34
N LEU A 180 4.59 -13.31 -3.04
CA LEU A 180 4.34 -14.44 -2.15
C LEU A 180 2.92 -14.46 -1.55
N PHE A 181 2.48 -15.68 -1.19
CA PHE A 181 1.22 -16.01 -0.51
C PHE A 181 1.20 -15.57 0.96
N ILE A 182 1.22 -14.26 1.23
CA ILE A 182 1.07 -13.74 2.59
C ILE A 182 -0.34 -13.18 2.76
N PRO A 183 -1.12 -13.65 3.76
CA PRO A 183 -2.46 -13.13 3.99
C PRO A 183 -2.41 -11.63 4.29
N ALA A 184 -3.32 -10.88 3.68
CA ALA A 184 -3.36 -9.43 3.74
C ALA A 184 -3.44 -8.93 5.20
N MET A 185 -4.23 -9.64 6.01
CA MET A 185 -4.45 -9.32 7.41
C MET A 185 -3.16 -9.30 8.24
N LEU A 186 -2.19 -10.18 7.96
CA LEU A 186 -0.97 -10.30 8.76
C LEU A 186 0.00 -9.13 8.57
N VAL A 187 -0.03 -8.48 7.40
CA VAL A 187 0.83 -7.34 7.08
C VAL A 187 0.14 -6.01 7.39
N LEU A 188 -1.14 -5.88 7.05
CA LEU A 188 -1.87 -4.61 7.16
C LEU A 188 -2.26 -4.26 8.61
N LEU A 189 -2.51 -5.25 9.46
CA LEU A 189 -2.92 -5.05 10.86
C LEU A 189 -1.78 -4.52 11.76
N PRO A 190 -0.55 -5.06 11.75
CA PRO A 190 0.55 -4.42 12.46
C PRO A 190 0.90 -3.04 11.88
N ALA A 191 0.73 -2.85 10.57
CA ALA A 191 0.93 -1.55 9.94
C ALA A 191 -0.07 -0.49 10.44
N SER A 192 -1.34 -0.85 10.66
CA SER A 192 -2.35 0.08 11.18
C SER A 192 -2.09 0.48 12.63
N LEU A 193 -1.69 -0.47 13.48
CA LEU A 193 -1.26 -0.20 14.85
C LEU A 193 -0.03 0.70 14.89
N GLY A 194 0.98 0.39 14.08
CA GLY A 194 2.19 1.21 13.95
C GLY A 194 1.85 2.65 13.55
N LEU A 195 0.95 2.83 12.59
CA LEU A 195 0.48 4.15 12.17
C LEU A 195 -0.18 4.90 13.34
N GLY A 196 -1.12 4.25 14.06
CA GLY A 196 -1.74 4.83 15.25
C GLY A 196 -0.74 5.27 16.32
N ILE A 197 0.28 4.44 16.60
CA ILE A 197 1.35 4.75 17.56
C ILE A 197 2.17 5.95 17.09
N THR A 198 2.52 6.02 15.81
CA THR A 198 3.28 7.17 15.28
C THR A 198 2.47 8.47 15.36
N VAL A 199 1.17 8.44 15.06
CA VAL A 199 0.28 9.61 15.19
C VAL A 199 0.13 10.02 16.66
N TRP A 200 -0.04 9.05 17.56
CA TRP A 200 -0.09 9.30 19.00
C TRP A 200 1.17 9.99 19.52
N MET A 201 2.34 9.47 19.16
CA MET A 201 3.60 10.04 19.58
C MET A 201 3.86 11.43 18.97
N THR A 202 3.51 11.64 17.70
CA THR A 202 3.68 12.94 17.03
C THR A 202 2.75 14.00 17.59
N ALA A 203 1.46 13.70 17.75
CA ALA A 203 0.47 14.59 18.33
C ALA A 203 0.81 14.95 19.78
N GLY A 204 1.29 13.97 20.55
CA GLY A 204 1.76 14.19 21.90
C GLY A 204 3.03 15.05 21.96
N SER A 205 4.00 14.87 21.07
CA SER A 205 5.29 15.57 21.16
C SER A 205 5.31 16.97 20.55
N PHE A 206 4.16 17.47 20.06
CA PHE A 206 4.07 18.75 19.38
C PHE A 206 4.34 19.94 20.32
N LYS A 207 5.38 20.71 20.02
CA LYS A 207 5.73 21.94 20.75
C LYS A 207 4.83 23.09 20.31
N ARG A 208 4.18 23.75 21.26
CA ARG A 208 3.43 24.99 21.01
C ARG A 208 4.42 26.12 20.72
N TRP A 209 4.58 26.49 19.47
CA TRP A 209 5.11 27.81 19.09
C TRP A 209 3.93 28.67 18.65
N LEU A 210 3.26 29.25 19.66
CA LEU A 210 2.36 30.41 19.61
C LEU A 210 2.04 30.83 21.04
#